data_AF-A0A3A4PG13-F1
#
_entry.id   AF-A0A3A4PG13-F1
#
_cell.length_a   1.000
_cell.length_b   1.000
_cell.length_c   1.000
_cell.angle_alpha   90.00
_cell.angle_beta   90.00
_cell.angle_gamma   90.00
#
_symmetry.space_group_name_H-M   'P 1'
#
loop_
_entity.id
_entity.type
_entity.pdbx_description
1 polymer ?
#
loop_
_entity_poly.entity_id
_entity_poly.type
_entity_poly.pdbx_seq_one_letter_code
_entity_poly.pdbx_strand_id
1 'polypeptide(L)'
;MHQTTARFWRCFARLPESVKKIARQNFQLLKTNPSHPSLHFKKVGRFWSIRVGIVHRALAMEDEGGFVWVWIGSHEEYERMIKE
;
A
#
# COMPACT_ATOMS: atom_id res chain seq x y z
N MET A 1 11.88 6.86 5.37
CA MET A 1 11.87 5.48 5.92
C MET A 1 10.52 4.81 5.63
N HIS A 2 10.48 3.50 5.36
CA HIS A 2 9.21 2.77 5.19
C HIS A 2 9.11 1.65 6.23
N GLN A 3 8.03 1.66 7.01
CA GLN A 3 7.78 0.70 8.09
C GLN A 3 6.44 -0.01 7.87
N THR A 4 6.24 -1.18 8.49
CA THR A 4 5.01 -1.97 8.35
C THR A 4 4.49 -2.37 9.73
N THR A 5 3.18 -2.32 9.92
CA THR A 5 2.55 -2.76 11.17
C THR A 5 2.26 -4.26 11.16
N ALA A 6 2.03 -4.86 12.34
CA ALA A 6 1.56 -6.24 12.44
C ALA A 6 0.23 -6.46 11.70
N ARG A 7 -0.66 -5.46 11.69
CA ARG A 7 -1.92 -5.50 10.93
C ARG A 7 -1.67 -5.61 9.43
N PHE A 8 -0.72 -4.82 8.91
CA PHE A 8 -0.33 -4.90 7.50
C PHE A 8 0.12 -6.32 7.13
N TRP A 9 0.99 -6.93 7.94
CA TRP A 9 1.48 -8.29 7.68
C TRP A 9 0.37 -9.35 7.73
N ARG A 10 -0.59 -9.23 8.66
CA ARG A 10 -1.77 -10.12 8.68
C ARG A 10 -2.61 -10.00 7.42
N CYS A 11 -2.81 -8.78 6.90
CA CYS A 11 -3.51 -8.60 5.63
C CYS A 11 -2.69 -9.17 4.46
N PHE A 12 -1.40 -8.85 4.39
CA PHE A 12 -0.50 -9.33 3.36
C PHE A 12 -0.45 -10.86 3.28
N ALA A 13 -0.40 -11.54 4.43
CA ALA A 13 -0.36 -13.00 4.52
C ALA A 13 -1.56 -13.69 3.86
N ARG A 14 -2.74 -13.05 3.88
CA ARG A 14 -3.99 -13.57 3.30
C ARG A 14 -4.11 -13.34 1.80
N LEU A 15 -3.22 -12.57 1.19
CA LEU A 15 -3.27 -12.28 -0.23
C LEU A 15 -2.81 -13.49 -1.07
N PRO A 16 -3.32 -13.64 -2.31
CA PRO A 16 -2.77 -14.57 -3.29
C PRO A 16 -1.28 -14.30 -3.56
N GLU A 17 -0.51 -15.34 -3.87
CA GLU A 17 0.95 -15.21 -4.06
C GLU A 17 1.32 -14.28 -5.22
N SER A 18 0.50 -14.25 -6.28
CA SER A 18 0.66 -13.32 -7.40
C SER A 18 0.61 -11.85 -6.94
N VAL A 19 -0.30 -11.53 -6.03
CA VAL A 19 -0.45 -10.18 -5.46
C VAL A 19 0.70 -9.87 -4.52
N LYS A 20 1.13 -10.83 -3.69
CA LYS A 20 2.30 -10.67 -2.81
C LYS A 20 3.56 -10.35 -3.61
N LYS A 21 3.77 -11.00 -4.75
CA LYS A 21 4.90 -10.72 -5.66
C LYS A 21 4.85 -9.28 -6.19
N ILE A 22 3.69 -8.83 -6.68
CA ILE A 22 3.51 -7.46 -7.18
C ILE A 22 3.73 -6.44 -6.07
N ALA A 23 3.19 -6.69 -4.86
CA ALA A 23 3.38 -5.81 -3.71
C ALA A 23 4.87 -5.65 -3.35
N ARG A 24 5.63 -6.75 -3.34
CA ARG A 24 7.09 -6.70 -3.10
C ARG A 24 7.81 -5.90 -4.18
N GLN A 25 7.48 -6.11 -5.46
CA GLN A 25 8.08 -5.37 -6.58
C GLN A 25 7.76 -3.87 -6.50
N ASN A 26 6.50 -3.51 -6.26
CA ASN A 26 6.07 -2.13 -6.14
C ASN A 26 6.71 -1.45 -4.91
N PHE A 27 6.93 -2.18 -3.82
CA PHE A 27 7.65 -1.65 -2.66
C PHE A 27 9.12 -1.35 -2.97
N GLN A 28 9.80 -2.20 -3.75
CA GLN A 28 11.17 -1.89 -4.20
C GLN A 28 11.18 -0.69 -5.14
N LEU A 29 10.24 -0.62 -6.08
CA LEU A 29 10.11 0.52 -6.99
C LEU A 29 9.81 1.82 -6.25
N LEU A 30 8.96 1.77 -5.22
CA LEU A 30 8.65 2.92 -4.39
C LEU A 30 9.89 3.50 -3.71
N LYS A 31 10.81 2.64 -3.24
CA LYS A 31 12.05 3.10 -2.59
C LYS A 31 13.00 3.81 -3.54
N THR A 32 13.02 3.42 -4.81
CA THR A 32 13.95 3.96 -5.80
C THR A 32 13.34 5.11 -6.60
N ASN A 33 12.04 5.04 -6.92
CA ASN A 33 11.30 6.04 -7.66
C ASN A 33 9.85 6.15 -7.15
N PRO A 34 9.60 6.93 -6.09
CA PRO A 34 8.26 7.13 -5.55
C PRO A 34 7.26 7.74 -6.55
N SER A 35 7.78 8.52 -7.51
CA SER A 35 6.98 9.22 -8.53
C SER A 35 6.64 8.35 -9.74
N HIS A 36 6.99 7.05 -9.72
CA HIS A 36 6.72 6.18 -10.85
C HIS A 36 5.20 6.05 -11.11
N PRO A 37 4.71 6.35 -12.33
CA PRO A 37 3.27 6.43 -12.62
C PRO A 37 2.47 5.18 -12.28
N SER A 38 3.07 3.99 -12.47
CA SER A 38 2.40 2.71 -12.18
C SER A 38 2.05 2.51 -10.70
N LEU A 39 2.77 3.17 -9.78
CA LEU A 39 2.51 3.09 -8.34
C LEU A 39 1.26 3.87 -7.98
N HIS A 40 0.90 4.91 -8.74
CA HIS A 40 -0.14 5.88 -8.39
C HIS A 40 -0.04 6.31 -6.91
N PHE A 41 1.20 6.53 -6.44
CA PHE A 41 1.45 6.85 -5.05
C PHE A 41 0.96 8.27 -4.73
N LYS A 42 -0.09 8.38 -3.91
CA LYS A 42 -0.74 9.66 -3.64
C LYS A 42 -1.42 9.70 -2.27
N LYS A 43 -1.62 10.91 -1.74
CA LYS A 43 -2.42 11.14 -0.53
C LYS A 43 -3.92 10.99 -0.83
N VAL A 44 -4.64 10.32 0.06
CA VAL A 44 -6.08 10.07 0.02
C VAL A 44 -6.62 10.21 1.45
N GLY A 45 -7.25 11.35 1.73
CA GLY A 45 -7.65 11.72 3.09
C GLY A 45 -6.45 11.79 4.04
N ARG A 46 -6.53 11.07 5.16
CA ARG A 46 -5.42 10.94 6.13
C ARG A 46 -4.36 9.91 5.75
N PHE A 47 -4.58 9.13 4.68
CA PHE A 47 -3.70 8.05 4.27
C PHE A 47 -2.92 8.41 3.01
N TRP A 48 -1.87 7.64 2.75
CA TRP A 48 -1.20 7.54 1.47
C TRP A 48 -1.54 6.19 0.84
N SER A 49 -1.91 6.19 -0.43
CA SER A 49 -2.34 5.02 -1.17
C SER A 49 -1.35 4.68 -2.27
N ILE A 50 -1.12 3.38 -2.47
CA ILE A 50 -0.34 2.84 -3.60
C ILE A 50 -1.11 1.72 -4.28
N ARG A 51 -0.92 1.62 -5.59
CA ARG A 51 -1.46 0.56 -6.42
C ARG A 51 -0.64 -0.73 -6.26
N VAL A 52 -1.34 -1.86 -6.09
CA VAL A 52 -0.76 -3.20 -6.11
C VAL A 52 -1.50 -4.01 -7.17
N GLY A 53 -1.03 -3.90 -8.41
CA GLY A 53 -1.74 -4.46 -9.56
C GLY A 53 -3.09 -3.78 -9.82
N ILE A 54 -4.00 -4.44 -10.54
CA ILE A 54 -5.24 -3.80 -10.99
C ILE A 54 -6.21 -3.59 -9.80
N VAL A 55 -6.43 -4.66 -9.03
CA VAL A 55 -7.54 -4.76 -8.06
C VAL A 55 -7.12 -4.76 -6.59
N HIS A 56 -5.84 -4.51 -6.26
CA HIS A 56 -5.40 -4.36 -4.87
C HIS A 56 -4.75 -3.00 -4.61
N ARG A 57 -4.83 -2.54 -3.37
CA ARG A 57 -4.22 -1.29 -2.88
C ARG A 57 -3.54 -1.54 -1.54
N ALA A 58 -2.57 -0.69 -1.21
CA ALA A 58 -2.02 -0.61 0.14
C ALA A 58 -2.12 0.82 0.66
N LEU A 59 -2.27 0.95 1.97
CA LEU A 59 -2.44 2.21 2.68
C LEU A 59 -1.33 2.39 3.71
N ALA A 60 -0.77 3.60 3.75
CA ALA A 60 0.17 4.06 4.74
C ALA A 60 -0.30 5.33 5.44
N MET A 61 0.21 5.58 6.64
CA MET A 61 0.16 6.89 7.27
C MET A 61 1.52 7.57 7.12
N GLU A 62 1.49 8.89 7.02
CA GLU A 62 2.68 9.73 7.06
C GLU A 62 3.10 9.93 8.52
N ASP A 63 4.40 9.81 8.79
CA ASP A 63 5.03 9.96 10.11
C ASP A 63 6.33 10.78 9.96
N GLU A 64 6.95 11.25 11.05
CA GLU A 64 8.06 12.23 11.11
C GLU A 64 9.37 11.87 10.36
N GLY A 65 9.34 10.84 9.52
CA GLY A 65 10.43 10.52 8.60
C GLY A 65 10.05 9.58 7.46
N GLY A 66 8.76 9.39 7.17
CA GLY A 66 8.31 8.60 6.03
C GLY A 66 6.92 7.98 6.18
N PHE A 67 6.81 6.69 5.88
CA PHE A 67 5.51 6.02 5.72
C PHE A 67 5.41 4.75 6.55
N VAL A 68 4.34 4.65 7.33
CA VAL A 68 3.97 3.46 8.10
C VAL A 68 2.80 2.77 7.41
N TRP A 69 3.07 1.62 6.78
CA TRP A 69 2.08 0.81 6.09
C TRP A 69 1.19 0.06 7.09
N VAL A 70 -0.11 0.31 7.00
CA VAL A 70 -1.11 -0.16 7.97
C VAL A 70 -2.07 -1.20 7.40
N TRP A 71 -2.22 -1.24 6.07
CA TRP A 71 -3.17 -2.13 5.40
C TRP A 71 -2.77 -2.41 3.94
N ILE A 72 -3.17 -3.59 3.43
CA ILE A 72 -3.12 -3.98 2.03
C ILE A 72 -4.30 -4.93 1.76
N GLY A 73 -4.99 -4.78 0.63
CA GLY A 73 -6.17 -5.60 0.34
C GLY A 73 -6.84 -5.22 -0.96
N SER A 74 -8.09 -5.66 -1.13
CA SER A 74 -8.82 -5.49 -2.39
C SER A 74 -9.25 -4.04 -2.61
N HIS A 75 -9.55 -3.69 -3.86
CA HIS A 75 -10.08 -2.37 -4.19
C HIS A 75 -11.41 -2.09 -3.49
N GLU A 76 -12.26 -3.11 -3.31
CA GLU A 76 -13.55 -2.96 -2.62
C GLU A 76 -13.37 -2.62 -1.13
N GLU A 77 -12.46 -3.31 -0.45
CA GLU A 77 -12.12 -3.01 0.95
C GLU A 77 -11.49 -1.62 1.06
N TYR A 78 -10.61 -1.26 0.12
CA TYR A 78 -10.02 0.08 0.04
C TYR A 78 -11.09 1.17 -0.07
N GLU A 79 -12.06 1.02 -0.98
CA GLU A 79 -13.15 1.99 -1.18
C GLU A 79 -13.99 2.18 0.09
N ARG A 80 -14.19 1.13 0.88
CA ARG A 80 -14.87 1.23 2.19
C ARG A 80 -14.02 2.02 3.20
N MET A 81 -12.71 1.79 3.23
CA MET A 81 -11.79 2.44 4.17
C MET A 81 -11.55 3.92 3.89
N ILE A 82 -11.67 4.38 2.64
CA ILE A 82 -11.44 5.80 2.27
C ILE A 82 -12.72 6.65 2.25
N LYS A 83 -13.89 6.03 2.45
CA LYS A 83 -15.19 6.72 2.51
C LYS A 83 -15.62 7.08 3.94
N GLU A 84 -14.85 6.67 4.93
CA GLU A 84 -14.94 7.16 6.33
C GLU A 84 -14.15 8.45 6.52
#